data_AF-A0A4Y7MJ60-F1
#
_entry.id   AF-A0A4Y7MJ60-F1
#
_cell.length_a   1.000
_cell.length_b   1.000
_cell.length_c   1.000
_cell.angle_alpha   90.00
_cell.angle_beta   90.00
_cell.angle_gamma   90.00
#
_symmetry.space_group_name_H-M   'P 1'
#
loop_
_entity.id
_entity.type
_entity.pdbx_description
1 polymer ?
#
loop_
_entity_poly.entity_id
_entity_poly.type
_entity_poly.pdbx_seq_one_letter_code
_entity_poly.pdbx_strand_id
1 'polypeptide(L)'
;MNFALHSVRSFVIAIKLQWVYSQVIIKSLKRKENSTSSGISVVAYELTVIARFLACILIDLLDLRSSSPFGYRKVFEQYAAILEQKYPSLAIEGLNHPPPFLNQKIAQFLGIVKILLILLVVSGTNIFQHLGVQTPSVWEWTQQNKFYACLMTFFLCNAVEGQLISTGAFEITLNDVPLWSKLETGRIPQPPELFQMIDNHLSMASPQLSLNS
;
A
#
# COMPACT_ATOMS: atom_id res chain seq x y z
N MET A 1 2.42 -21.97 7.42
CA MET A 1 2.51 -21.01 8.55
C MET A 1 3.83 -20.23 8.48
N ASN A 2 3.95 -19.19 7.65
CA ASN A 2 5.09 -18.23 7.71
C ASN A 2 4.95 -16.96 6.83
N PHE A 3 3.88 -16.77 6.07
CA PHE A 3 3.88 -15.74 5.00
C PHE A 3 3.60 -14.29 5.44
N ALA A 4 2.88 -14.03 6.55
CA ALA A 4 2.55 -12.63 6.93
C ALA A 4 3.34 -12.05 8.11
N LEU A 5 4.05 -12.87 8.90
CA LEU A 5 5.17 -12.32 9.68
C LEU A 5 6.25 -11.84 8.72
N HIS A 6 6.31 -12.47 7.53
CA HIS A 6 7.08 -12.01 6.40
C HIS A 6 6.50 -10.77 5.71
N SER A 7 5.28 -10.28 5.92
CA SER A 7 4.78 -9.10 5.15
C SER A 7 4.95 -7.78 5.91
N VAL A 8 4.62 -7.72 7.21
CA VAL A 8 5.02 -6.57 8.05
C VAL A 8 6.53 -6.59 8.27
N ARG A 9 7.14 -7.78 8.46
CA ARG A 9 8.59 -7.86 8.35
C ARG A 9 9.04 -7.58 6.93
N SER A 10 8.41 -7.98 5.82
CA SER A 10 8.90 -7.61 4.46
C SER A 10 8.68 -6.17 4.12
N PHE A 11 7.71 -5.44 4.66
CA PHE A 11 7.56 -3.99 4.42
C PHE A 11 8.53 -3.23 5.33
N VAL A 12 8.70 -3.64 6.59
CA VAL A 12 9.74 -3.10 7.46
C VAL A 12 11.14 -3.52 6.99
N ILE A 13 11.32 -4.70 6.43
CA ILE A 13 12.54 -5.23 5.80
C ILE A 13 12.69 -4.64 4.42
N ALA A 14 11.64 -4.31 3.66
CA ALA A 14 11.74 -3.64 2.37
C ALA A 14 12.06 -2.17 2.61
N ILE A 15 11.43 -1.48 3.55
CA ILE A 15 11.85 -0.16 4.01
C ILE A 15 13.27 -0.26 4.57
N LYS A 16 13.59 -1.19 5.47
CA LYS A 16 14.95 -1.36 5.98
C LYS A 16 15.94 -1.79 4.90
N LEU A 17 15.57 -2.56 3.87
CA LEU A 17 16.43 -2.96 2.77
C LEU A 17 16.57 -1.81 1.81
N GLN A 18 15.51 -1.08 1.46
CA GLN A 18 15.56 0.15 0.68
C GLN A 18 16.43 1.18 1.39
N TRP A 19 16.31 1.30 2.72
CA TRP A 19 17.08 2.21 3.57
C TRP A 19 18.52 1.71 3.76
N VAL A 20 18.76 0.43 4.03
CA VAL A 20 20.11 -0.18 4.11
C VAL A 20 20.79 -0.19 2.75
N TYR A 21 20.06 -0.43 1.67
CA TYR A 21 20.55 -0.36 0.30
C TYR A 21 20.85 1.08 -0.07
N SER A 22 19.99 2.05 0.30
CA SER A 22 20.34 3.47 0.26
C SER A 22 21.56 3.79 1.11
N GLN A 23 21.74 3.24 2.31
CA GLN A 23 22.90 3.49 3.17
C GLN A 23 24.18 2.81 2.66
N VAL A 24 24.09 1.63 2.06
CA VAL A 24 25.18 0.91 1.40
C VAL A 24 25.58 1.63 0.12
N ILE A 25 24.59 2.12 -0.63
CA ILE A 25 24.79 2.99 -1.77
C ILE A 25 25.42 4.31 -1.32
N ILE A 26 24.91 5.00 -0.30
CA ILE A 26 25.49 6.22 0.30
C ILE A 26 26.92 5.98 0.78
N LYS A 27 27.21 4.86 1.44
CA LYS A 27 28.57 4.49 1.85
C LYS A 27 29.48 4.17 0.67
N SER A 28 28.93 3.62 -0.41
CA SER A 28 29.68 3.34 -1.65
C SER A 28 29.89 4.62 -2.48
N LEU A 29 28.94 5.55 -2.44
CA LEU A 29 28.99 6.91 -2.98
C LEU A 29 30.08 7.72 -2.27
N LYS A 30 30.07 7.75 -0.93
CA LYS A 30 31.06 8.48 -0.11
C LYS A 30 32.47 7.89 -0.19
N ARG A 31 32.59 6.58 -0.48
CA ARG A 31 33.87 5.91 -0.72
C ARG A 31 34.41 6.15 -2.14
N LYS A 32 33.54 6.31 -3.15
CA LYS A 32 33.94 6.60 -4.54
C LYS A 32 34.18 8.09 -4.83
N GLU A 33 33.48 8.98 -4.13
CA GLU A 33 33.77 10.42 -4.12
C GLU A 33 35.23 10.69 -3.74
N ASN A 34 35.77 9.89 -2.81
CA ASN A 34 37.17 9.94 -2.40
C ASN A 34 38.16 9.26 -3.38
N SER A 35 37.69 8.57 -4.42
CA SER A 35 38.53 7.65 -5.20
C SER A 35 38.50 7.82 -6.72
N THR A 36 37.60 8.59 -7.34
CA THR A 36 37.53 8.57 -8.82
C THR A 36 37.05 9.88 -9.45
N SER A 37 38.03 10.66 -9.92
CA SER A 37 37.90 11.80 -10.83
C SER A 37 37.70 11.34 -12.29
N SER A 38 36.67 10.55 -12.59
CA SER A 38 36.31 10.23 -13.98
C SER A 38 34.79 10.26 -14.21
N GLY A 39 34.34 11.35 -14.83
CA GLY A 39 32.93 11.71 -14.99
C GLY A 39 32.05 10.69 -15.73
N ILE A 40 32.63 9.76 -16.49
CA ILE A 40 31.88 8.74 -17.26
C ILE A 40 31.21 7.71 -16.33
N SER A 41 31.87 7.35 -15.23
CA SER A 41 31.35 6.35 -14.28
C SER A 41 30.26 6.90 -13.35
N VAL A 42 30.25 8.22 -13.14
CA VAL A 42 29.22 8.95 -12.39
C VAL A 42 27.94 9.06 -13.23
N VAL A 43 28.06 9.44 -14.50
CA VAL A 43 26.91 9.60 -15.40
C VAL A 43 26.18 8.27 -15.63
N ALA A 44 26.90 7.16 -15.87
CA ALA A 44 26.29 5.84 -16.04
C ALA A 44 25.57 5.34 -14.77
N TYR A 45 26.07 5.72 -13.59
CA TYR A 45 25.47 5.39 -12.31
C TYR A 45 24.19 6.21 -12.05
N GLU A 46 24.23 7.52 -12.29
CA GLU A 46 23.04 8.39 -12.21
C GLU A 46 21.93 7.88 -13.15
N LEU A 47 22.29 7.50 -14.38
CA LEU A 47 21.36 6.90 -15.36
C LEU A 47 20.75 5.59 -14.87
N THR A 48 21.53 4.71 -14.24
CA THR A 48 21.03 3.42 -13.71
C THR A 48 20.06 3.63 -12.55
N VAL A 49 20.37 4.58 -11.68
CA VAL A 49 19.55 4.92 -10.52
C VAL A 49 18.24 5.59 -10.96
N ILE A 50 18.32 6.53 -11.92
CA ILE A 50 17.16 7.16 -12.54
C ILE A 50 16.30 6.12 -13.26
N ALA A 51 16.89 5.20 -14.02
CA ALA A 51 16.15 4.14 -14.71
C ALA A 51 15.38 3.24 -13.73
N ARG A 52 15.99 2.87 -12.59
CA ARG A 52 15.32 2.09 -11.54
C ARG A 52 14.22 2.89 -10.84
N PHE A 53 14.42 4.19 -10.63
CA PHE A 53 13.42 5.08 -10.06
C PHE A 53 12.22 5.27 -11.01
N LEU A 54 12.48 5.50 -12.30
CA LEU A 54 11.46 5.58 -13.34
C LEU A 54 10.72 4.26 -13.51
N ALA A 55 11.41 3.12 -13.41
CA ALA A 55 10.79 1.81 -13.40
C ALA A 55 9.86 1.62 -12.19
N CYS A 56 10.25 2.05 -10.99
CA CYS A 56 9.38 2.04 -9.81
C CYS A 56 8.16 2.97 -9.98
N ILE A 57 8.34 4.17 -10.54
CA ILE A 57 7.23 5.08 -10.86
C ILE A 57 6.28 4.48 -11.89
N LEU A 58 6.82 3.81 -12.92
CA LEU A 58 6.04 3.11 -13.95
C LEU A 58 5.29 1.91 -13.35
N ILE A 59 5.94 1.14 -12.47
CA ILE A 59 5.31 0.04 -11.75
C ILE A 59 4.17 0.56 -10.89
N ASP A 60 4.36 1.62 -10.09
CA ASP A 60 3.29 2.22 -9.29
C ASP A 60 2.15 2.79 -10.16
N LEU A 61 2.45 3.39 -11.32
CA LEU A 61 1.46 3.84 -12.31
C LEU A 61 0.65 2.67 -12.90
N LEU A 62 1.28 1.50 -13.08
CA LEU A 62 0.62 0.27 -13.53
C LEU A 62 -0.13 -0.44 -12.40
N ASP A 63 0.38 -0.38 -11.17
CA ASP A 63 -0.11 -1.11 -9.98
C ASP A 63 -1.19 -0.34 -9.20
N LEU A 64 -1.41 0.95 -9.54
CA LEU A 64 -2.62 1.71 -9.18
C LEU A 64 -3.93 1.02 -9.68
N ARG A 65 -3.83 -0.05 -10.47
CA ARG A 65 -4.94 -0.92 -10.87
C ARG A 65 -5.13 -2.15 -9.96
N SER A 66 -4.14 -2.58 -9.18
CA SER A 66 -4.19 -3.82 -8.40
C SER A 66 -4.20 -3.55 -6.89
N SER A 67 -5.38 -3.19 -6.39
CA SER A 67 -5.62 -3.04 -4.96
C SER A 67 -5.33 -4.34 -4.20
N SER A 68 -4.38 -4.35 -3.27
CA SER A 68 -4.44 -5.26 -2.11
C SER A 68 -3.58 -4.80 -0.93
N PRO A 69 -4.10 -3.93 -0.05
CA PRO A 69 -3.62 -3.87 1.32
C PRO A 69 -4.26 -5.03 2.09
N PHE A 70 -3.63 -6.21 2.02
CA PHE A 70 -4.14 -7.43 2.64
C PHE A 70 -3.87 -7.46 4.16
N GLY A 71 -4.61 -6.64 4.92
CA GLY A 71 -4.51 -6.59 6.38
C GLY A 71 -5.02 -7.87 7.08
N TYR A 72 -6.07 -8.50 6.54
CA TYR A 72 -6.72 -9.65 7.16
C TYR A 72 -6.54 -10.97 6.43
N ARG A 73 -5.60 -11.06 5.48
CA ARG A 73 -5.43 -12.24 4.62
C ARG A 73 -5.41 -13.55 5.39
N LYS A 74 -4.57 -13.60 6.43
CA LYS A 74 -4.38 -14.80 7.23
C LYS A 74 -5.63 -15.16 8.02
N VAL A 75 -6.33 -14.15 8.53
CA VAL A 75 -7.57 -14.37 9.29
C VAL A 75 -8.62 -14.92 8.32
N PHE A 76 -8.78 -14.28 7.16
CA PHE A 76 -9.63 -14.79 6.08
C PHE A 76 -9.27 -16.23 5.68
N GLU A 77 -8.00 -16.54 5.39
CA GLU A 77 -7.55 -17.90 5.01
C GLU A 77 -7.88 -18.94 6.09
N GLN A 78 -7.72 -18.58 7.37
CA GLN A 78 -8.10 -19.44 8.49
C GLN A 78 -9.61 -19.67 8.54
N TYR A 79 -10.40 -18.61 8.36
CA TYR A 79 -11.86 -18.66 8.33
C TYR A 79 -12.38 -19.47 7.14
N ALA A 80 -11.83 -19.25 5.95
CA ALA A 80 -12.17 -19.98 4.74
C ALA A 80 -11.94 -21.48 4.93
N ALA A 81 -10.78 -21.88 5.47
CA ALA A 81 -10.48 -23.30 5.70
C ALA A 81 -11.47 -23.99 6.66
N ILE A 82 -11.85 -23.34 7.77
CA ILE A 82 -12.80 -23.92 8.73
C ILE A 82 -14.24 -23.90 8.22
N LEU A 83 -14.61 -22.91 7.41
CA LEU A 83 -15.93 -22.79 6.82
C LEU A 83 -16.13 -23.78 5.67
N GLU A 84 -15.12 -23.98 4.82
CA GLU A 84 -15.14 -25.01 3.76
C GLU A 84 -15.32 -26.41 4.35
N GLN A 85 -14.68 -26.69 5.49
CA GLN A 85 -14.83 -27.97 6.18
C GLN A 85 -16.23 -28.18 6.75
N LYS A 86 -16.83 -27.14 7.35
CA LYS A 86 -18.16 -27.25 7.99
C LYS A 86 -19.32 -27.13 6.98
N TYR A 87 -19.14 -26.33 5.93
CA TYR A 87 -20.16 -26.01 4.93
C TYR A 87 -19.60 -26.17 3.51
N PRO A 88 -19.41 -27.41 3.03
CA PRO A 88 -18.80 -27.69 1.73
C PRO A 88 -19.62 -27.18 0.53
N SER A 89 -20.89 -26.84 0.74
CA SER A 89 -21.77 -26.28 -0.29
C SER A 89 -21.69 -24.74 -0.41
N LEU A 90 -20.98 -24.05 0.49
CA LEU A 90 -20.83 -22.59 0.44
C LEU A 90 -19.59 -22.22 -0.37
N ALA A 91 -19.77 -21.35 -1.37
CA ALA A 91 -18.66 -20.70 -2.07
C ALA A 91 -18.13 -19.54 -1.21
N ILE A 92 -16.83 -19.54 -0.93
CA ILE A 92 -16.19 -18.53 -0.09
C ILE A 92 -15.31 -17.65 -0.97
N GLU A 93 -15.62 -16.36 -1.02
CA GLU A 93 -14.87 -15.38 -1.78
C GLU A 93 -14.22 -14.35 -0.86
N GLY A 94 -12.98 -13.99 -1.16
CA GLY A 94 -12.21 -12.98 -0.43
C GLY A 94 -12.06 -11.73 -1.28
N LEU A 95 -12.75 -10.66 -0.90
CA LEU A 95 -12.66 -9.35 -1.56
C LEU A 95 -12.04 -8.32 -0.62
N ASN A 96 -11.36 -7.32 -1.21
CA ASN A 96 -10.91 -6.17 -0.43
C ASN A 96 -12.07 -5.22 -0.18
N HIS A 97 -12.26 -4.84 1.08
CA HIS A 97 -13.23 -3.82 1.43
C HIS A 97 -12.81 -2.47 0.81
N PRO A 98 -13.67 -1.83 0.01
CA PRO A 98 -13.31 -0.58 -0.67
C PRO A 98 -13.05 0.53 0.35
N PRO A 99 -12.02 1.38 0.13
CA PRO A 99 -11.82 2.56 0.96
C PRO A 99 -13.01 3.50 0.90
N PRO A 100 -13.30 4.24 2.00
CA PRO A 100 -14.28 5.31 1.99
C PRO A 100 -14.00 6.26 0.82
N PHE A 101 -15.06 6.70 0.13
CA PHE A 101 -14.94 7.50 -1.08
C PHE A 101 -14.01 8.71 -0.92
N LEU A 102 -14.12 9.42 0.21
CA LEU A 102 -13.27 10.57 0.50
C LEU A 102 -11.79 10.20 0.59
N ASN A 103 -11.45 9.12 1.30
CA ASN A 103 -10.07 8.65 1.45
C ASN A 103 -9.50 8.19 0.10
N GLN A 104 -10.31 7.52 -0.72
CA GLN A 104 -9.94 7.12 -2.07
C GLN A 104 -9.61 8.34 -2.94
N LYS A 105 -10.43 9.41 -2.85
CA LYS A 105 -10.18 10.66 -3.59
C LYS A 105 -8.94 11.39 -3.10
N ILE A 106 -8.71 11.44 -1.79
CA ILE A 106 -7.50 12.03 -1.22
C ILE A 106 -6.26 11.25 -1.67
N ALA A 107 -6.31 9.91 -1.65
CA ALA A 107 -5.20 9.08 -2.11
C ALA A 107 -4.91 9.29 -3.61
N GLN A 108 -5.94 9.35 -4.46
CA GLN A 108 -5.78 9.66 -5.89
C GLN A 108 -5.16 11.04 -6.12
N PHE A 109 -5.66 12.05 -5.42
CA PHE A 109 -5.13 13.40 -5.49
C PHE A 109 -3.67 13.47 -5.02
N LEU A 110 -3.35 12.80 -3.90
CA LEU A 110 -1.99 12.72 -3.36
C LEU A 110 -1.03 12.06 -4.36
N GLY A 111 -1.48 11.04 -5.08
CA GLY A 111 -0.71 10.41 -6.16
C GLY A 111 -0.37 11.38 -7.29
N ILE A 112 -1.32 12.23 -7.72
CA ILE A 112 -1.07 13.26 -8.74
C ILE A 112 -0.08 14.31 -8.22
N VAL A 113 -0.31 14.81 -7.01
CA VAL A 113 0.56 15.82 -6.36
C VAL A 113 1.97 15.30 -6.19
N LYS A 114 2.14 14.03 -5.79
CA LYS A 114 3.44 13.33 -5.68
C LYS A 114 4.24 13.43 -6.98
N ILE A 115 3.61 13.11 -8.11
CA ILE A 115 4.28 13.18 -9.43
C ILE A 115 4.64 14.62 -9.79
N LEU A 116 3.74 15.59 -9.57
CA LEU A 116 4.01 17.00 -9.83
C LEU A 116 5.18 17.53 -8.99
N LEU A 117 5.24 17.19 -7.70
CA LEU A 117 6.33 17.59 -6.81
C LEU A 117 7.67 17.00 -7.25
N ILE A 118 7.69 15.72 -7.66
CA ILE A 118 8.90 15.08 -8.19
C ILE A 118 9.37 15.80 -9.46
N LEU A 119 8.47 16.06 -10.41
CA LEU A 119 8.80 16.79 -11.63
C LEU A 119 9.34 18.20 -11.34
N LEU A 120 8.73 18.90 -10.39
CA LEU A 120 9.17 20.23 -9.96
C LEU A 120 10.59 20.20 -9.39
N VAL A 121 10.91 19.26 -8.49
CA VAL A 121 12.26 19.11 -7.92
C VAL A 121 13.28 18.74 -9.00
N VAL A 122 12.94 17.81 -9.89
CA VAL A 122 13.83 17.39 -10.99
C VAL A 122 14.10 18.55 -11.96
N SER A 123 13.08 19.33 -12.30
CA SER A 123 13.19 20.47 -13.23
C SER A 123 14.20 21.53 -12.79
N GLY A 124 14.44 21.66 -11.47
CA GLY A 124 15.34 22.67 -10.94
C GLY A 124 14.71 24.06 -10.82
N THR A 125 13.51 24.29 -11.37
CA THR A 125 12.89 25.61 -11.48
C THR A 125 12.42 26.15 -10.13
N ASN A 126 12.99 27.27 -9.69
CA ASN A 126 12.64 27.90 -8.43
C ASN A 126 11.38 28.76 -8.56
N ILE A 127 10.22 28.14 -8.33
CA ILE A 127 8.92 28.81 -8.31
C ILE A 127 8.81 29.93 -7.27
N PHE A 128 9.55 29.87 -6.15
CA PHE A 128 9.52 30.92 -5.13
C PHE A 128 10.14 32.22 -5.64
N GLN A 129 11.25 32.12 -6.39
CA GLN A 129 11.85 33.28 -7.05
C GLN A 129 10.92 33.89 -8.11
N HIS A 130 10.21 33.06 -8.88
CA HIS A 130 9.23 33.55 -9.87
C HIS A 130 8.02 34.25 -9.23
N LEU A 131 7.66 33.87 -8.00
CA LEU A 131 6.60 34.50 -7.23
C LEU A 131 7.09 35.71 -6.40
N GLY A 132 8.37 36.08 -6.49
CA GLY A 132 8.96 37.20 -5.75
C GLY A 132 9.09 36.96 -4.24
N VAL A 133 8.98 35.71 -3.79
CA VAL A 133 9.10 35.32 -2.38
C VAL A 133 10.51 34.78 -2.09
N GLN A 134 10.99 34.95 -0.86
CA GLN A 134 12.27 34.38 -0.45
C GLN A 134 12.21 32.85 -0.56
N THR A 135 13.23 32.27 -1.19
CA THR A 135 13.36 30.82 -1.32
C THR A 135 13.49 30.19 0.07
N PRO A 136 12.63 29.21 0.42
CA PRO A 136 12.76 28.49 1.68
C PRO A 136 14.02 27.61 1.70
N SER A 137 14.66 27.46 2.87
CA SER A 137 15.84 26.59 3.05
C SER A 137 15.57 25.12 2.70
N VAL A 138 14.33 24.65 2.89
CA VAL A 138 13.91 23.30 2.47
C VAL A 138 14.01 23.13 0.96
N TRP A 139 13.61 24.15 0.18
CA TRP A 139 13.72 24.12 -1.27
C TRP A 139 15.18 24.11 -1.72
N GLU A 140 16.04 24.93 -1.09
CA GLU A 140 17.47 24.90 -1.39
C GLU A 140 18.08 23.52 -1.11
N TRP A 141 17.69 22.88 -0.01
CA TRP A 141 18.11 21.52 0.31
C TRP A 141 17.63 20.50 -0.75
N THR A 142 16.39 20.61 -1.25
CA THR A 142 15.91 19.72 -2.32
C THR A 142 16.70 19.91 -3.60
N GLN A 143 17.12 21.13 -3.93
CA GLN A 143 17.92 21.39 -5.13
C GLN A 143 19.36 20.89 -5.00
N GLN A 144 19.92 20.90 -3.79
CA GLN A 144 21.24 20.31 -3.50
C GLN A 144 21.20 18.78 -3.50
N ASN A 145 20.05 18.18 -3.14
CA ASN A 145 19.89 16.74 -2.91
C ASN A 145 18.71 16.17 -3.72
N LYS A 146 18.59 16.52 -5.00
CA LYS A 146 17.41 16.22 -5.84
C LYS A 146 16.98 14.76 -5.80
N PHE A 147 17.94 13.85 -5.92
CA PHE A 147 17.66 12.42 -5.90
C PHE A 147 17.06 11.95 -4.57
N TYR A 148 17.66 12.36 -3.44
CA TYR A 148 17.15 12.02 -2.12
C TYR A 148 15.78 12.65 -1.85
N ALA A 149 15.57 13.90 -2.26
CA ALA A 149 14.29 14.59 -2.13
C ALA A 149 13.18 13.88 -2.92
N CYS A 150 13.46 13.45 -4.16
CA CYS A 150 12.50 12.70 -4.99
C CYS A 150 12.13 11.36 -4.37
N LEU A 151 13.12 10.58 -3.90
CA LEU A 151 12.89 9.31 -3.22
C LEU A 151 12.05 9.49 -1.96
N MET A 152 12.42 10.45 -1.11
CA MET A 152 11.75 10.68 0.17
C MET A 152 10.30 11.13 -0.03
N THR A 153 10.05 12.01 -1.02
CA THR A 153 8.70 12.42 -1.42
C THR A 153 7.88 11.22 -1.91
N PHE A 154 8.45 10.40 -2.79
CA PHE A 154 7.79 9.22 -3.32
C PHE A 154 7.38 8.22 -2.23
N PHE A 155 8.31 7.87 -1.34
CA PHE A 155 8.05 6.93 -0.25
C PHE A 155 7.07 7.47 0.78
N LEU A 156 7.18 8.75 1.15
CA LEU A 156 6.30 9.35 2.13
C LEU A 156 4.87 9.42 1.61
N CYS A 157 4.68 9.88 0.37
CA CYS A 157 3.36 9.90 -0.27
C CYS A 157 2.78 8.49 -0.39
N ASN A 158 3.56 7.50 -0.84
CA ASN A 158 3.09 6.11 -0.90
C ASN A 158 2.71 5.52 0.46
N ALA A 159 3.44 5.87 1.52
CA ALA A 159 3.09 5.44 2.87
C ALA A 159 1.75 6.04 3.31
N VAL A 160 1.52 7.32 3.04
CA VAL A 160 0.26 8.01 3.37
C VAL A 160 -0.90 7.51 2.50
N GLU A 161 -0.70 7.34 1.20
CA GLU A 161 -1.67 6.72 0.27
C GLU A 161 -2.05 5.32 0.76
N GLY A 162 -1.08 4.50 1.15
CA GLY A 162 -1.32 3.17 1.71
C GLY A 162 -2.17 3.18 2.98
N GLN A 163 -1.97 4.17 3.86
CA GLN A 163 -2.80 4.35 5.06
C GLN A 163 -4.23 4.77 4.70
N LEU A 164 -4.41 5.66 3.73
CA LEU A 164 -5.73 6.13 3.31
C LEU A 164 -6.57 5.02 2.66
N ILE A 165 -5.92 4.14 1.90
CA ILE A 165 -6.59 3.00 1.24
C ILE A 165 -6.85 1.84 2.22
N SER A 166 -6.05 1.71 3.28
CA SER A 166 -6.23 0.67 4.29
C SER A 166 -7.41 0.99 5.21
N THR A 167 -8.54 0.29 5.02
CA THR A 167 -9.77 0.53 5.79
C THR A 167 -9.78 -0.12 7.16
N GLY A 168 -8.95 -1.14 7.38
CA GLY A 168 -9.00 -1.93 8.61
C GLY A 168 -10.32 -2.69 8.81
N ALA A 169 -11.20 -2.71 7.81
CA ALA A 169 -12.48 -3.39 7.84
C ALA A 169 -12.32 -4.91 7.68
N PHE A 170 -13.18 -5.66 8.35
CA PHE A 170 -13.32 -7.10 8.18
C PHE A 170 -14.81 -7.40 8.24
N GLU A 171 -15.39 -7.59 7.06
CA GLU A 171 -16.82 -7.73 6.85
C GLU A 171 -17.09 -9.16 6.38
N ILE A 172 -18.13 -9.78 6.92
CA ILE A 172 -18.60 -11.10 6.49
C ILE A 172 -20.04 -10.95 6.04
N THR A 173 -20.33 -11.36 4.82
CA THR A 173 -21.66 -11.37 4.22
C THR A 173 -22.00 -12.78 3.76
N LEU A 174 -23.28 -13.17 3.87
CA LEU A 174 -23.80 -14.43 3.34
C LEU A 174 -24.99 -14.13 2.44
N ASN A 175 -24.90 -14.46 1.15
CA ASN A 175 -25.92 -14.12 0.14
C ASN A 175 -26.33 -12.63 0.19
N ASP A 176 -25.34 -11.73 0.15
CA ASP A 176 -25.52 -10.28 0.24
C ASP A 176 -26.11 -9.73 1.56
N VAL A 177 -26.38 -10.59 2.54
CA VAL A 177 -26.81 -10.18 3.88
C VAL A 177 -25.58 -10.02 4.79
N PRO A 178 -25.36 -8.85 5.43
CA PRO A 178 -24.26 -8.64 6.35
C PRO A 178 -24.44 -9.47 7.62
N LEU A 179 -23.50 -10.36 7.90
CA LEU A 179 -23.46 -11.17 9.12
C LEU A 179 -22.56 -10.55 10.19
N TRP A 180 -21.46 -9.93 9.79
CA TRP A 180 -20.52 -9.33 10.72
C TRP A 180 -19.82 -8.12 10.13
N SER A 181 -19.69 -7.07 10.95
CA SER A 181 -18.84 -5.93 10.67
C SER A 181 -17.85 -5.69 11.81
N LYS A 182 -16.55 -5.71 11.52
CA LYS A 182 -15.54 -5.30 12.50
C LYS A 182 -15.65 -3.81 12.82
N LEU A 183 -16.02 -2.98 11.85
CA LEU A 183 -16.12 -1.54 12.08
C LEU A 183 -17.22 -1.20 13.10
N GLU A 184 -18.32 -1.95 13.09
CA GLU A 184 -19.41 -1.78 14.04
C GLU A 184 -19.13 -2.44 15.39
N THR A 185 -18.60 -3.67 15.38
CA THR A 185 -18.41 -4.47 16.60
C THR A 185 -17.09 -4.19 17.31
N GLY A 186 -16.12 -3.55 16.65
CA GLY A 186 -14.77 -3.28 17.15
C GLY A 186 -13.85 -4.51 17.21
N ARG A 187 -14.35 -5.71 16.89
CA ARG A 187 -13.60 -6.98 16.97
C ARG A 187 -13.93 -7.93 15.82
N ILE A 188 -13.08 -8.95 15.67
CA ILE A 188 -13.34 -10.08 14.76
C ILE A 188 -14.21 -11.09 15.53
N PRO A 189 -15.20 -11.76 14.90
CA PRO A 189 -16.02 -12.73 15.60
C PRO A 189 -15.14 -13.91 16.06
N GLN A 190 -15.63 -14.68 17.03
CA GLN A 190 -15.02 -16.00 17.29
C GLN A 190 -15.64 -17.04 16.33
N PRO A 191 -14.91 -18.11 15.96
CA PRO A 191 -15.46 -19.13 15.06
C PRO A 191 -16.82 -19.71 15.48
N PRO A 192 -17.07 -20.03 16.77
CA PRO A 192 -18.39 -20.53 17.19
C PRO A 192 -19.52 -19.51 17.02
N GLU A 193 -19.23 -18.22 17.26
CA GLU A 193 -20.19 -17.12 17.09
C GLU A 193 -20.57 -16.97 15.62
N LEU A 194 -19.58 -17.01 14.72
CA LEU A 194 -19.83 -16.96 13.28
C LEU A 194 -20.66 -18.15 12.80
N PHE A 195 -20.35 -19.35 13.28
CA PHE A 195 -21.10 -20.55 12.93
C PHE A 195 -22.57 -20.47 13.35
N GLN A 196 -22.85 -19.97 14.56
CA GLN A 196 -24.23 -19.78 15.01
C GLN A 196 -24.99 -18.80 14.10
N MET A 197 -24.35 -17.70 13.68
CA MET A 197 -24.96 -16.73 12.76
C MET A 197 -25.29 -17.34 11.40
N ILE A 198 -24.36 -18.12 10.84
CA ILE A 198 -24.56 -18.85 9.57
C ILE A 198 -25.69 -19.87 9.72
N ASP A 199 -25.66 -20.69 10.77
CA ASP A 199 -26.66 -21.74 11.02
C ASP A 199 -28.07 -21.13 11.18
N ASN A 200 -28.18 -20.01 11.89
CA ASN A 200 -29.44 -19.27 12.03
C ASN A 200 -29.92 -18.72 10.68
N HIS A 201 -29.03 -18.12 9.88
CA HIS A 201 -29.38 -17.56 8.59
C HIS A 201 -29.81 -18.64 7.58
N LEU A 202 -29.11 -19.78 7.53
CA LEU A 202 -29.48 -20.92 6.69
C LEU A 202 -30.81 -21.54 7.13
N SER A 203 -31.03 -21.68 8.45
CA SER A 203 -32.29 -22.21 8.99
C SER A 203 -33.49 -21.30 8.68
N MET A 204 -33.29 -19.98 8.64
CA MET A 204 -34.29 -18.99 8.26
C MET A 204 -34.54 -18.89 6.75
N ALA A 205 -33.57 -19.28 5.91
CA ALA A 205 -33.74 -19.37 4.45
C ALA A 205 -34.46 -20.68 4.03
N SER A 206 -34.34 -21.73 4.86
CA SER A 206 -34.94 -23.06 4.66
C SER A 206 -36.48 -23.22 4.79
N PRO A 207 -37.30 -22.30 5.37
CA PRO A 207 -38.74 -22.52 5.56
C PRO A 207 -39.58 -22.53 4.28
N GLN A 208 -39.03 -22.12 3.13
CA GLN A 208 -39.78 -21.97 1.87
C GLN A 208 -39.76 -23.22 0.97
N LEU A 209 -38.97 -24.25 1.30
CA LEU A 209 -38.87 -25.49 0.50
C LEU A 209 -39.94 -26.54 0.82
N SER A 210 -40.80 -26.30 1.81
CA SER A 210 -41.85 -27.24 2.23
C SER A 210 -43.28 -26.86 1.83
N LEU A 211 -43.49 -25.80 1.03
CA LEU A 211 -44.83 -25.31 0.65
C LEU A 211 -45.15 -25.37 -0.86
N ASN A 212 -44.42 -26.18 -1.64
CA ASN A 212 -44.74 -26.39 -3.05
C ASN A 212 -44.68 -27.87 -3.48
N SER A 213 -45.10 -28.76 -2.58
CA SER A 213 -45.38 -30.18 -2.85
C SER A 213 -46.89 -30.39 -3.02
#